data_AF-A0A699X2V3-F1
#
_entry.id   AF-A0A699X2V3-F1
#
_cell.length_a   1.000
_cell.length_b   1.000
_cell.length_c   1.000
_cell.angle_alpha   90.00
_cell.angle_beta   90.00
_cell.angle_gamma   90.00
#
_symmetry.space_group_name_H-M   'P 1'
#
loop_
_entity.id
_entity.type
_entity.pdbx_description
1 polymer ?
#
loop_
_entity_poly.entity_id
_entity_poly.type
_entity_poly.pdbx_seq_one_letter_code
_entity_poly.pdbx_strand_id
1 'polypeptide(L)'
;LDDKKEDKKADEKKRDISKVKCYNFKNEGHFAKDCKKANVKDYNYYKTKMLLAKKESDEQVLLAEDQAWMESSSDFDQEINA
;
A
#
# COMPACT_ATOMS: atom_id res chain seq x y z
N LEU A 1 -19.54 33.14 49.26
CA LEU A 1 -20.07 33.99 48.17
C LEU A 1 -19.16 35.22 48.20
N ASP A 2 -18.07 35.27 47.43
CA ASP A 2 -18.05 35.04 46.00
C ASP A 2 -16.79 34.32 45.51
N ASP A 3 -17.04 33.30 44.69
CA ASP A 3 -16.08 32.67 43.79
C ASP A 3 -15.65 33.67 42.71
N LYS A 4 -14.33 33.89 42.57
CA LYS A 4 -13.75 34.35 41.31
C LYS A 4 -12.58 33.46 40.93
N LYS A 5 -12.91 32.37 40.23
CA LYS A 5 -11.99 31.64 39.36
C LYS A 5 -11.60 32.56 38.21
N GLU A 6 -10.38 33.07 38.21
CA GLU A 6 -9.78 33.68 37.04
C GLU A 6 -9.51 32.59 35.99
N ASP A 7 -10.17 32.75 34.85
CA ASP A 7 -10.14 31.87 33.70
C ASP A 7 -8.71 31.73 33.13
N LYS A 8 -8.11 30.55 33.34
CA LYS A 8 -6.97 30.09 32.55
C LYS A 8 -7.45 29.71 31.15
N LYS A 9 -7.53 30.67 30.23
CA LYS A 9 -7.77 30.39 28.80
C LYS A 9 -6.60 30.83 27.92
N ALA A 10 -5.82 29.82 27.54
CA ALA A 10 -5.18 29.66 26.25
C ALA A 10 -4.46 30.88 25.64
N ASP A 11 -3.32 31.25 26.21
CA ASP A 11 -2.26 31.86 25.40
C ASP A 11 -1.58 30.75 24.59
N GLU A 12 -2.24 30.32 23.51
CA GLU A 12 -1.57 29.55 22.45
C GLU A 12 -0.53 30.47 21.80
N LYS A 13 0.64 30.51 22.44
CA LYS A 13 1.85 31.15 21.96
C LYS A 13 2.02 30.79 20.49
N LYS A 14 1.75 31.76 19.60
CA LYS A 14 1.92 31.73 18.14
C LYS A 14 3.40 31.55 17.78
N ARG A 15 3.99 30.40 18.14
CA ARG A 15 5.32 30.03 17.67
C ARG A 15 5.15 29.75 16.19
N ASP A 16 5.88 30.52 15.40
CA ASP A 16 5.98 30.45 13.95
C ASP A 16 5.90 29.00 13.43
N ILE A 17 4.70 28.59 13.03
CA ILE A 17 4.35 27.22 12.62
C ILE A 17 5.14 26.84 11.36
N SER A 18 5.58 27.85 10.58
CA SER A 18 6.38 27.69 9.37
C SER A 18 7.71 26.96 9.60
N LYS A 19 8.22 26.95 10.84
CA LYS A 19 9.51 26.33 11.19
C LYS A 19 9.40 24.90 11.68
N VAL A 20 8.19 24.38 11.89
CA VAL A 20 8.00 23.00 12.37
C VAL A 20 8.06 22.05 11.18
N LYS A 21 9.22 21.44 10.99
CA LYS A 21 9.40 20.33 10.05
C LYS A 21 9.06 19.01 10.76
N CYS A 22 8.08 18.29 10.23
CA CYS A 22 7.79 16.93 10.68
C CYS A 22 8.83 15.97 10.08
N TYR A 23 9.59 15.26 10.90
CA TYR A 23 10.56 14.26 10.40
C TYR A 23 9.89 13.10 9.64
N ASN A 24 8.60 12.85 9.86
CA ASN A 24 7.85 11.76 9.24
C ASN A 24 7.22 12.12 7.87
N PHE A 25 7.05 13.40 7.55
CA PHE A 25 6.41 13.85 6.32
C PHE A 25 7.27 14.91 5.65
N LYS A 26 7.63 14.71 4.38
CA LYS A 26 8.43 15.67 3.59
C LYS A 26 7.72 17.00 3.28
N ASN A 27 6.59 17.30 3.93
CA ASN A 27 5.84 18.54 3.74
C ASN A 27 6.12 19.48 4.93
N GLU A 28 6.45 20.73 4.66
CA GLU A 28 6.67 21.75 5.69
C GLU A 28 5.34 22.21 6.32
N GLY A 29 5.35 22.62 7.59
CA GLY A 29 4.26 23.43 8.17
C GLY A 29 3.17 22.70 8.98
N HIS A 30 3.38 21.46 9.42
CA HIS A 30 2.47 20.79 10.36
C HIS A 30 3.22 20.24 11.57
N PHE A 31 2.60 20.34 12.76
CA PHE A 31 3.17 19.73 13.95
C PHE A 31 3.14 18.20 13.83
N ALA A 32 4.12 17.52 14.42
CA ALA A 32 4.18 16.06 14.40
C ALA A 32 2.89 15.40 14.94
N LYS A 33 2.16 16.07 15.85
CA LYS A 33 0.85 15.64 16.37
C LYS A 33 -0.28 15.66 15.34
N ASP A 34 -0.21 16.54 14.33
CA ASP A 34 -1.24 16.74 13.32
C ASP A 34 -0.90 16.02 12.00
N CYS A 35 0.23 15.30 11.97
CA CYS A 35 0.66 14.51 10.83
C CYS A 35 -0.27 13.31 10.64
N LYS A 36 -1.08 13.30 9.57
CA LYS A 36 -1.78 12.08 9.13
C LYS A 36 -0.73 10.99 8.88
N LYS A 37 -0.85 9.85 9.56
CA LYS A 37 0.07 8.73 9.41
C LYS A 37 -0.01 8.23 7.96
N ALA A 38 1.13 8.18 7.26
CA ALA A 38 1.18 7.53 5.97
C ALA A 38 0.78 6.04 6.12
N ASN A 39 0.09 5.48 5.13
CA ASN A 39 -0.17 4.05 5.07
C ASN A 39 1.17 3.33 4.82
N VAL A 40 1.92 3.10 5.89
CA VAL A 40 3.14 2.30 5.85
C VAL A 40 2.71 0.86 5.64
N LYS A 41 3.00 0.33 4.46
CA LYS A 41 2.84 -1.09 4.15
C LYS A 41 3.79 -1.87 5.05
N ASP A 42 3.24 -2.76 5.85
CA ASP A 42 4.00 -3.60 6.76
C ASP A 42 4.58 -4.82 6.04
N TYR A 43 5.37 -5.61 6.77
CA TYR A 43 5.95 -6.85 6.26
C TYR A 43 4.89 -7.85 5.78
N ASN A 44 3.77 -7.95 6.50
CA ASN A 44 2.70 -8.89 6.18
C ASN A 44 2.03 -8.55 4.84
N TYR A 45 1.82 -7.27 4.55
CA TYR A 45 1.32 -6.81 3.25
C TYR A 45 2.19 -7.32 2.11
N TYR A 46 3.52 -7.15 2.22
CA TYR A 46 4.44 -7.58 1.16
C TYR A 46 4.50 -9.10 1.06
N LYS A 47 4.51 -9.80 2.19
CA LYS A 47 4.50 -11.27 2.21
C LYS A 47 3.27 -11.83 1.48
N THR A 48 2.07 -11.29 1.76
CA THR A 48 0.83 -11.70 1.09
C THR A 48 0.85 -11.35 -0.39
N LYS A 49 1.31 -10.15 -0.76
CA LYS A 49 1.41 -9.75 -2.17
C LYS A 49 2.35 -10.62 -2.98
N MET A 50 3.49 -11.04 -2.41
CA MET A 50 4.41 -11.96 -3.09
C MET A 50 3.81 -13.36 -3.28
N LEU A 51 3.13 -13.90 -2.25
CA LEU A 51 2.47 -15.19 -2.36
C LEU A 51 1.38 -15.19 -3.44
N LEU A 52 0.60 -14.10 -3.53
CA LEU A 52 -0.40 -13.93 -4.57
C LEU A 52 0.22 -13.90 -5.96
N ALA A 53 1.26 -13.09 -6.17
CA ALA A 53 1.94 -12.97 -7.45
C ALA A 53 2.56 -14.30 -7.92
N LYS A 54 3.11 -15.09 -6.99
CA LYS A 54 3.63 -16.42 -7.30
C LYS A 54 2.51 -17.38 -7.74
N LYS A 55 1.37 -17.34 -7.06
CA LYS A 55 0.23 -18.17 -7.44
C LYS A 55 -0.30 -17.79 -8.83
N GLU A 56 -0.41 -16.50 -9.13
CA GLU A 56 -0.80 -16.01 -10.45
C GLU A 56 0.19 -16.44 -11.54
N SER A 57 1.50 -16.43 -11.27
CA SER A 57 2.49 -16.93 -12.23
C SER A 57 2.39 -18.43 -12.46
N ASP A 58 2.20 -19.21 -11.39
CA ASP A 58 2.05 -20.67 -11.49
C ASP A 58 0.76 -21.03 -12.27
N GLU A 59 -0.34 -20.30 -12.05
CA GLU A 59 -1.59 -20.46 -12.81
C GLU A 59 -1.41 -20.11 -14.30
N GLN A 60 -0.66 -19.05 -14.63
CA GLN A 60 -0.36 -18.71 -16.03
C GLN A 60 0.46 -19.80 -16.73
N VAL A 61 1.42 -20.41 -16.04
CA VAL A 61 2.22 -21.50 -16.60
C VAL A 61 1.34 -22.70 -16.93
N LEU A 62 0.47 -23.10 -16.00
CA LEU A 62 -0.46 -24.22 -16.22
C LEU A 62 -1.38 -23.98 -17.42
N LEU A 63 -1.91 -22.75 -17.57
CA LEU A 63 -2.73 -22.40 -18.72
C LEU A 63 -1.98 -22.49 -20.06
N ALA A 64 -0.70 -22.11 -20.07
CA ALA A 64 0.13 -22.20 -21.27
C ALA A 64 0.46 -23.65 -21.64
N GLU A 65 0.69 -24.51 -20.65
CA GLU A 65 0.91 -25.95 -20.85
C GLU A 65 -0.35 -26.63 -21.40
N ASP A 66 -1.53 -26.32 -20.84
CA ASP A 66 -2.81 -26.84 -21.33
C ASP A 66 -3.07 -26.41 -22.78
N GLN A 67 -2.75 -25.16 -23.13
CA GLN A 67 -2.87 -24.67 -24.50
C GLN A 67 -1.91 -25.40 -25.45
N ALA A 68 -0.64 -25.53 -25.08
CA ALA A 68 0.36 -26.21 -25.90
C ALA A 68 0.02 -27.70 -26.13
N TRP A 69 -0.57 -28.35 -25.13
CA TRP A 69 -1.04 -29.72 -25.25
C TRP A 69 -2.19 -29.86 -26.25
N MET A 70 -3.19 -28.98 -26.18
CA MET A 70 -4.32 -28.96 -27.12
C MET A 70 -3.87 -28.72 -28.56
N GLU A 71 -2.94 -27.78 -28.79
CA GLU A 71 -2.38 -27.48 -30.10
C GLU A 71 -1.61 -28.68 -30.67
N SER A 72 -0.75 -29.31 -29.84
CA SER A 72 0.04 -30.48 -30.26
C SER A 72 -0.82 -31.69 -30.61
N SER A 73 -1.97 -31.86 -29.95
CA SER A 73 -2.91 -32.94 -30.26
C SER A 73 -3.62 -32.72 -31.60
N SER A 74 -3.83 -31.48 -32.01
CA SER A 74 -4.49 -31.15 -33.27
C SER A 74 -3.58 -31.31 -34.50
N ASP A 75 -2.28 -31.06 -34.33
CA ASP A 75 -1.28 -31.26 -35.39
C ASP A 75 -1.18 -32.74 -35.80
N PHE A 76 -1.37 -33.66 -34.86
CA PHE A 76 -1.36 -35.11 -35.11
C PHE A 76 -2.52 -35.57 -36.02
N ASP A 77 -3.70 -34.95 -35.88
CA ASP A 77 -4.87 -35.27 -36.71
C ASP A 77 -4.73 -34.80 -38.17
N GLN A 78 -3.92 -33.75 -38.42
CA GLN A 78 -3.59 -33.30 -39.78
C GLN A 78 -2.58 -34.22 -40.47
N GLU A 79 -1.60 -34.75 -39.73
CA GLU A 79 -0.54 -35.59 -40.28
C GLU A 79 -1.03 -37.01 -40.69
N ILE A 80 -2.10 -37.50 -40.07
CA ILE A 80 -2.72 -38.81 -40.40
C ILE A 80 -3.57 -38.78 -41.69
N ASN A 81 -4.02 -37.60 -42.13
CA ASN A 81 -4.89 -37.45 -43.30
C ASN A 81 -4.15 -36.97 -44.58
N ALA A 82 -2.81 -36.97 -44.57
CA ALA A 82 -1.94 -36.56 -45.69
C ALA A 82 -1.42 -37.74 -46.53
#